data_AF-A0A4Q8A9H1-F1
#
_entry.id   AF-A0A4Q8A9H1-F1
#
_cell.length_a   1.000
_cell.length_b   1.000
_cell.length_c   1.000
_cell.angle_alpha   90.00
_cell.angle_beta   90.00
_cell.angle_gamma   90.00
#
_symmetry.space_group_name_H-M   'P 1'
#
loop_
_entity.id
_entity.type
_entity.pdbx_description
1 polymer ?
#
loop_
_entity_poly.entity_id
_entity_poly.type
_entity_poly.pdbx_seq_one_letter_code
_entity_poly.pdbx_strand_id
1 'polypeptide(L)'
;MTAETNTDWSIITRATAPTDEQVRDILALATAAEAADGNPPLSEQTLVDLRSGAASLWLALAYLADSDADGATTEPGAELVGAAVAVLPQNTDSPDALGTLELVVHPSFRNDGIGSAMADVLAVQADLSGLQAWSHGNHAGAARLAERHGLSQVRELWRMRLTGHDELPTPAFPTGVKLRTFMPGHDDHKWLAANAAAFAHHPEQGSMTLADLQARMDEDWFDPDGFFLAVNMNDEIQGFHWTKVHPASADATGEHAAIGEVYVVGVVPTAQGTGLGKALTIAGINHLRTLELHGVMLYVDADNEAAVALYEKLGFTRWDVDVMYARNA
;
A
#
# COMPACT_ATOMS: atom_id res chain seq x y z
N MET A 1 -3.85 46.37 1.13
CA MET A 1 -4.60 45.67 0.08
C MET A 1 -4.31 44.19 0.26
N THR A 2 -5.24 43.50 0.93
CA THR A 2 -5.27 42.04 1.04
C THR A 2 -5.62 41.49 -0.34
N ALA A 3 -4.76 40.64 -0.90
CA ALA A 3 -5.10 39.91 -2.10
C ALA A 3 -6.17 38.90 -1.72
N GLU A 4 -7.40 39.12 -2.18
CA GLU A 4 -8.44 38.09 -2.16
C GLU A 4 -7.96 36.98 -3.09
N THR A 5 -7.63 35.82 -2.53
CA THR A 5 -7.40 34.60 -3.28
C THR A 5 -8.73 34.16 -3.86
N ASN A 6 -8.99 34.53 -5.10
CA ASN A 6 -10.08 33.98 -5.88
C ASN A 6 -9.70 32.53 -6.21
N THR A 7 -10.15 31.59 -5.38
CA THR A 7 -9.91 30.15 -5.62
C THR A 7 -11.07 29.60 -6.41
N ASP A 8 -10.81 29.22 -7.66
CA ASP A 8 -11.74 28.57 -8.61
C ASP A 8 -12.09 27.13 -8.20
N TRP A 9 -12.11 26.84 -6.89
CA TRP A 9 -12.41 25.53 -6.34
C TRP A 9 -13.06 25.64 -4.95
N SER A 10 -13.83 24.61 -4.60
CA SER A 10 -14.50 24.46 -3.31
C SER A 10 -14.19 23.11 -2.69
N ILE A 11 -14.20 23.01 -1.36
CA ILE A 11 -13.96 21.76 -0.63
C ILE A 11 -15.22 21.33 0.10
N ILE A 12 -15.59 20.07 -0.07
CA ILE A 12 -16.65 19.40 0.69
C ILE A 12 -16.00 18.38 1.62
N THR A 13 -16.39 18.40 2.90
CA THR A 13 -15.98 17.37 3.86
C THR A 13 -17.09 16.44 4.26
N ARG A 14 -16.75 15.17 4.51
CA ARG A 14 -17.70 14.13 4.92
C ARG A 14 -17.06 13.19 5.94
N ALA A 15 -17.87 12.71 6.89
CA ALA A 15 -17.51 11.67 7.86
C ALA A 15 -18.23 10.33 7.56
N THR A 16 -18.64 10.14 6.32
CA THR A 16 -19.44 9.00 5.86
C THR A 16 -18.87 8.47 4.56
N ALA A 17 -19.21 7.23 4.24
CA ALA A 17 -18.83 6.60 2.99
C ALA A 17 -19.16 7.49 1.77
N PRO A 18 -18.28 7.54 0.75
CA PRO A 18 -18.54 8.25 -0.49
C PRO A 18 -19.72 7.61 -1.25
N THR A 19 -20.36 8.37 -2.13
CA THR A 19 -21.31 7.79 -3.09
C THR A 19 -20.56 6.98 -4.17
N ASP A 20 -21.25 6.07 -4.88
CA ASP A 20 -20.64 5.33 -5.99
C ASP A 20 -20.06 6.25 -7.08
N GLU A 21 -20.66 7.42 -7.28
CA GLU A 21 -20.16 8.46 -8.19
C GLU A 21 -18.84 9.04 -7.69
N GLN A 22 -18.78 9.43 -6.41
CA GLN A 22 -17.55 9.93 -5.80
C GLN A 22 -16.44 8.88 -5.79
N VAL A 23 -16.76 7.61 -5.57
CA VAL A 23 -15.76 6.53 -5.69
C VAL A 23 -15.21 6.47 -7.11
N ARG A 24 -16.06 6.55 -8.14
CA ARG A 24 -15.59 6.59 -9.54
C ARG A 24 -14.72 7.82 -9.82
N ASP A 25 -15.09 8.99 -9.32
CA ASP A 25 -14.35 10.23 -9.54
C ASP A 25 -12.99 10.21 -8.83
N ILE A 26 -12.93 9.70 -7.59
CA ILE A 26 -11.68 9.50 -6.84
C ILE A 26 -10.77 8.52 -7.59
N LEU A 27 -11.31 7.43 -8.14
CA LEU A 27 -10.54 6.47 -8.93
C LEU A 27 -9.99 7.11 -10.21
N ALA A 28 -10.80 7.89 -10.93
CA ALA A 28 -10.35 8.60 -12.13
C ALA A 28 -9.25 9.62 -11.81
N LEU A 29 -9.40 10.37 -10.71
CA LEU A 29 -8.39 11.30 -10.20
C LEU A 29 -7.09 10.58 -9.83
N ALA A 30 -7.19 9.44 -9.13
CA ALA A 30 -6.03 8.63 -8.76
C ALA A 30 -5.28 8.13 -10.00
N THR A 31 -5.99 7.63 -11.01
CA THR A 31 -5.40 7.23 -12.30
C THR A 31 -4.69 8.39 -13.00
N ALA A 32 -5.29 9.58 -13.02
CA ALA A 32 -4.65 10.75 -13.64
C ALA A 32 -3.36 11.18 -12.90
N ALA A 33 -3.35 11.10 -11.57
CA ALA A 33 -2.18 11.42 -10.77
C ALA A 33 -1.08 10.34 -10.87
N GLU A 34 -1.45 9.06 -10.81
CA GLU A 34 -0.55 7.94 -11.07
C GLU A 34 0.11 8.08 -12.45
N ALA A 35 -0.67 8.52 -13.44
CA ALA A 35 -0.13 8.72 -14.77
C ALA A 35 0.93 9.83 -14.86
N ALA A 36 0.84 10.85 -14.01
CA ALA A 36 1.85 11.91 -13.98
C ALA A 36 3.06 11.55 -13.10
N ASP A 37 2.84 10.79 -12.02
CA ASP A 37 3.83 10.60 -10.96
C ASP A 37 4.52 9.24 -10.99
N GLY A 38 4.01 8.28 -11.77
CA GLY A 38 4.51 6.90 -11.84
C GLY A 38 4.21 6.05 -10.62
N ASN A 39 3.40 6.55 -9.69
CA ASN A 39 3.04 5.89 -8.44
C ASN A 39 1.54 6.08 -8.13
N PRO A 40 0.82 5.03 -7.70
CA PRO A 40 -0.56 5.18 -7.27
C PRO A 40 -0.61 6.08 -6.02
N PRO A 41 -1.45 7.11 -5.99
CA PRO A 41 -1.47 8.06 -4.88
C PRO A 41 -2.27 7.56 -3.67
N LEU A 42 -2.96 6.43 -3.79
CA LEU A 42 -3.76 5.77 -2.75
C LEU A 42 -3.40 4.28 -2.68
N SER A 43 -3.32 3.72 -1.47
CA SER A 43 -3.03 2.29 -1.28
C SER A 43 -4.21 1.38 -1.62
N GLU A 44 -3.94 0.09 -1.91
CA GLU A 44 -5.00 -0.92 -2.15
C GLU A 44 -6.02 -0.96 -1.00
N GLN A 45 -5.55 -0.84 0.25
CA GLN A 45 -6.41 -0.84 1.42
C GLN A 45 -7.36 0.37 1.44
N THR A 46 -6.87 1.58 1.17
CA THR A 46 -7.72 2.77 1.06
C THR A 46 -8.79 2.60 -0.02
N LEU A 47 -8.45 2.00 -1.17
CA LEU A 47 -9.43 1.75 -2.24
C LEU A 47 -10.50 0.74 -1.82
N VAL A 48 -10.12 -0.30 -1.07
CA VAL A 48 -11.07 -1.27 -0.47
C VAL A 48 -11.98 -0.58 0.53
N ASP A 49 -11.44 0.29 1.39
CA ASP A 49 -12.19 1.02 2.42
C ASP A 49 -13.20 1.99 1.79
N LEU A 50 -12.81 2.70 0.72
CA LEU A 50 -13.69 3.58 -0.06
C LEU A 50 -14.84 2.82 -0.72
N ARG A 51 -14.58 1.62 -1.28
CA ARG A 51 -15.59 0.80 -1.98
C ARG A 51 -16.54 0.09 -1.03
N SER A 52 -16.02 -0.43 0.08
CA SER A 52 -16.83 -1.19 1.04
C SER A 52 -17.72 -0.28 1.88
N GLY A 53 -17.29 0.96 2.13
CA GLY A 53 -17.96 1.89 3.02
C GLY A 53 -18.00 1.43 4.48
N ALA A 54 -17.25 0.38 4.83
CA ALA A 54 -17.25 -0.22 6.16
C ALA A 54 -16.30 0.48 7.14
N ALA A 55 -15.29 1.19 6.61
CA ALA A 55 -14.32 1.90 7.41
C ALA A 55 -14.87 3.24 7.95
N SER A 56 -14.51 3.56 9.19
CA SER A 56 -14.69 4.91 9.74
C SER A 56 -13.69 5.84 9.06
N LEU A 57 -14.17 6.82 8.30
CA LEU A 57 -13.31 7.70 7.51
C LEU A 57 -13.77 9.16 7.50
N TRP A 58 -12.82 10.05 7.20
CA TRP A 58 -13.07 11.43 6.81
C TRP A 58 -12.58 11.66 5.38
N LEU A 59 -13.40 12.35 4.59
CA LEU A 59 -13.05 12.80 3.23
C LEU A 59 -13.00 14.32 3.19
N ALA A 60 -12.02 14.84 2.46
CA ALA A 60 -12.08 16.19 1.89
C ALA A 60 -11.96 16.08 0.37
N LEU A 61 -12.99 16.57 -0.34
CA LEU A 61 -13.10 16.49 -1.79
C LEU A 61 -13.11 17.91 -2.36
N ALA A 62 -12.13 18.22 -3.21
CA ALA A 62 -12.00 19.51 -3.87
C ALA A 62 -12.57 19.45 -5.29
N TYR A 63 -13.51 20.33 -5.59
CA TYR A 63 -14.17 20.43 -6.89
C TYR A 63 -13.87 21.79 -7.52
N LEU A 64 -13.72 21.85 -8.84
CA LEU A 64 -13.68 23.13 -9.54
C LEU A 64 -14.99 23.88 -9.35
N ALA A 65 -14.89 25.20 -9.17
CA ALA A 65 -16.04 26.07 -9.16
C ALA A 65 -16.64 26.13 -10.58
N ASP A 66 -17.95 25.93 -10.69
CA ASP A 66 -18.64 26.24 -11.94
C ASP A 66 -18.72 27.76 -12.08
N SER A 67 -18.14 28.32 -13.15
CA SER A 67 -18.03 29.76 -13.35
C SER A 67 -19.37 30.49 -13.47
N ASP A 68 -20.48 29.75 -13.64
CA ASP A 68 -21.84 30.29 -13.77
C ASP A 68 -22.74 30.07 -12.52
N ALA A 69 -22.24 29.46 -11.44
CA ALA A 69 -23.03 29.17 -10.25
C ALA A 69 -22.88 30.28 -9.18
N ASP A 70 -23.86 31.19 -9.13
CA ASP A 70 -24.02 32.17 -8.06
C ASP A 70 -24.21 31.45 -6.70
N GLY A 71 -23.13 31.35 -5.92
CA GLY A 71 -23.14 31.15 -4.47
C GLY A 71 -23.97 29.97 -3.95
N ALA A 72 -23.25 28.85 -3.73
CA ALA A 72 -23.67 27.69 -2.93
C ALA A 72 -24.69 26.75 -3.58
N THR A 73 -24.18 25.82 -4.38
CA THR A 73 -24.30 24.35 -4.18
C THR A 73 -23.50 23.69 -5.29
N THR A 74 -22.51 22.87 -4.96
CA THR A 74 -21.83 22.01 -5.94
C THR A 74 -22.83 20.96 -6.41
N GLU A 75 -23.49 21.26 -7.52
CA GLU A 75 -24.40 20.37 -8.24
C GLU A 75 -23.66 19.11 -8.72
N PRO A 76 -24.37 17.98 -8.93
CA PRO A 76 -23.79 16.80 -9.59
C PRO A 76 -23.27 17.18 -10.99
N GLY A 77 -21.95 17.08 -11.19
CA GLY A 77 -21.27 17.40 -12.45
C GLY A 77 -20.02 18.27 -12.33
N ALA A 78 -19.70 18.83 -11.15
CA ALA A 78 -18.44 19.55 -10.94
C ALA A 78 -17.24 18.60 -10.98
N GLU A 79 -16.15 19.00 -11.66
CA GLU A 79 -14.95 18.18 -11.81
C GLU A 79 -14.18 18.06 -10.49
N LEU A 80 -13.94 16.83 -10.03
CA LEU A 80 -13.13 16.54 -8.84
C LEU A 80 -11.64 16.71 -9.16
N VAL A 81 -10.98 17.64 -8.49
CA VAL A 81 -9.56 17.98 -8.71
C VAL A 81 -8.66 17.68 -7.50
N GLY A 82 -9.24 17.28 -6.37
CA GLY A 82 -8.50 16.83 -5.21
C GLY A 82 -9.31 15.91 -4.32
N ALA A 83 -8.66 14.92 -3.73
CA ALA A 83 -9.25 14.05 -2.72
C ALA A 83 -8.23 13.79 -1.61
N ALA A 84 -8.67 13.89 -0.36
CA ALA A 84 -7.93 13.45 0.80
C ALA A 84 -8.78 12.49 1.60
N VAL A 85 -8.20 11.33 1.95
CA VAL A 85 -8.86 10.23 2.63
C VAL A 85 -8.14 9.96 3.94
N ALA A 86 -8.83 10.17 5.06
CA ALA A 86 -8.35 9.83 6.38
C ALA A 86 -9.15 8.63 6.91
N VAL A 87 -8.56 7.44 6.90
CA VAL A 87 -9.13 6.24 7.52
C VAL A 87 -8.77 6.25 9.00
N LEU A 88 -9.77 6.22 9.87
CA LEU A 88 -9.57 6.25 11.32
C LEU A 88 -9.21 4.85 11.84
N PRO A 89 -8.45 4.74 12.94
CA PRO A 89 -8.12 3.44 13.53
C PRO A 89 -9.38 2.68 13.94
N GLN A 90 -9.51 1.42 13.52
CA GLN A 90 -10.68 0.60 13.81
C GLN A 90 -10.74 0.11 15.27
N ASN A 91 -9.59 0.02 15.94
CA ASN A 91 -9.49 -0.41 17.34
C ASN A 91 -8.97 0.73 18.22
N THR A 92 -9.89 1.55 18.75
CA THR A 92 -9.57 2.64 19.66
C THR A 92 -9.10 2.17 21.05
N ASP A 93 -9.21 0.88 21.37
CA ASP A 93 -8.75 0.31 22.64
C ASP A 93 -7.23 0.02 22.62
N SER A 94 -6.60 0.06 21.44
CA SER A 94 -5.15 0.07 21.30
C SER A 94 -4.66 1.52 21.21
N PRO A 95 -3.92 2.03 22.22
CA PRO A 95 -3.39 3.40 22.19
C PRO A 95 -2.37 3.61 21.05
N ASP A 96 -1.86 2.54 20.44
CA ASP A 96 -0.91 2.58 19.33
C ASP A 96 -1.58 2.40 17.95
N ALA A 97 -2.91 2.22 17.90
CA ALA A 97 -3.62 2.13 16.62
C ALA A 97 -3.71 3.52 15.98
N LEU A 98 -2.95 3.71 14.91
CA LEU A 98 -2.97 4.92 14.11
C LEU A 98 -3.80 4.69 12.84
N GLY A 99 -4.52 5.72 12.42
CA GLY A 99 -5.21 5.75 11.14
C GLY A 99 -4.28 6.16 10.00
N THR A 100 -4.79 6.10 8.78
CA THR A 100 -4.04 6.41 7.56
C THR A 100 -4.58 7.67 6.91
N LEU A 101 -3.70 8.55 6.44
CA LEU A 101 -4.03 9.72 5.62
C LEU A 101 -3.33 9.61 4.26
N GLU A 102 -4.10 9.65 3.19
CA GLU A 102 -3.59 9.71 1.81
C GLU A 102 -4.29 10.86 1.08
N LEU A 103 -3.55 11.57 0.21
CA LEU A 103 -4.04 12.78 -0.44
C LEU A 103 -3.52 12.86 -1.87
N VAL A 104 -4.44 13.12 -2.79
CA VAL A 104 -4.16 13.34 -4.22
C VAL A 104 -4.71 14.69 -4.67
N VAL A 105 -3.92 15.40 -5.49
CA VAL A 105 -4.37 16.57 -6.26
C VAL A 105 -4.07 16.31 -7.72
N HIS A 106 -5.05 16.58 -8.57
CA HIS A 106 -4.95 16.40 -10.01
C HIS A 106 -3.73 17.17 -10.55
N PRO A 107 -2.89 16.58 -11.41
CA PRO A 107 -1.61 17.16 -11.83
C PRO A 107 -1.71 18.60 -12.37
N SER A 108 -2.79 18.90 -13.10
CA SER A 108 -3.00 20.23 -13.71
C SER A 108 -3.40 21.34 -12.72
N PHE A 109 -3.75 20.99 -11.48
CA PHE A 109 -4.23 21.94 -10.45
C PHE A 109 -3.31 21.96 -9.21
N ARG A 110 -2.09 21.43 -9.34
CA ARG A 110 -1.08 21.47 -8.28
C ARG A 110 -0.50 22.87 -8.15
N ASN A 111 -0.07 23.20 -6.93
CA ASN A 111 0.47 24.51 -6.54
C ASN A 111 -0.56 25.65 -6.46
N ASP A 112 -1.86 25.35 -6.59
CA ASP A 112 -2.97 26.31 -6.40
C ASP A 112 -3.56 26.28 -4.97
N GLY A 113 -2.82 25.72 -4.02
CA GLY A 113 -3.23 25.65 -2.60
C GLY A 113 -4.22 24.54 -2.24
N ILE A 114 -4.79 23.81 -3.22
CA ILE A 114 -5.81 22.76 -3.01
C ILE A 114 -5.39 21.73 -1.96
N GLY A 115 -4.22 21.09 -2.14
CA GLY A 115 -3.75 20.06 -1.20
C GLY A 115 -3.52 20.60 0.21
N SER A 116 -3.03 21.83 0.31
CA SER A 116 -2.86 22.55 1.57
C SER A 116 -4.19 22.82 2.27
N ALA A 117 -5.20 23.25 1.53
CA ALA A 117 -6.52 23.51 2.07
C ALA A 117 -7.26 22.23 2.49
N MET A 118 -7.14 21.14 1.72
CA MET A 118 -7.72 19.84 2.12
C MET A 118 -7.07 19.31 3.41
N ALA A 119 -5.74 19.40 3.52
CA ALA A 119 -5.03 19.01 4.73
C ALA A 119 -5.41 19.90 5.93
N ASP A 120 -5.55 21.22 5.73
CA ASP A 120 -6.00 22.17 6.75
C ASP A 120 -7.40 21.82 7.28
N VAL A 121 -8.36 21.50 6.40
CA VAL A 121 -9.71 21.14 6.82
C VAL A 121 -9.74 19.78 7.52
N LEU A 122 -9.04 18.76 6.99
CA LEU A 122 -8.97 17.45 7.66
C LEU A 122 -8.29 17.54 9.03
N ALA A 123 -7.29 18.40 9.19
CA ALA A 123 -6.62 18.59 10.48
C ALA A 123 -7.55 19.08 11.59
N VAL A 124 -8.58 19.84 11.22
CA VAL A 124 -9.62 20.32 12.15
C VAL A 124 -10.63 19.21 12.49
N GLN A 125 -10.92 18.31 11.54
CA GLN A 125 -11.99 17.31 11.68
C GLN A 125 -11.53 15.98 12.26
N ALA A 126 -10.34 15.51 11.89
CA ALA A 126 -9.91 14.12 12.10
C ALA A 126 -8.79 13.93 13.15
N ASP A 127 -8.35 15.00 13.81
CA ASP A 127 -7.15 15.03 14.69
C ASP A 127 -5.95 14.27 14.09
N LEU A 128 -5.07 14.99 13.38
CA LEU A 128 -3.90 14.39 12.74
C LEU A 128 -2.94 13.68 13.71
N SER A 129 -3.05 13.89 15.02
CA SER A 129 -2.21 13.17 15.98
C SER A 129 -2.48 11.67 16.03
N GLY A 130 -3.68 11.24 15.63
CA GLY A 130 -4.05 9.83 15.48
C GLY A 130 -3.83 9.26 14.08
N LEU A 131 -3.19 10.00 13.17
CA LEU A 131 -3.02 9.61 11.77
C LEU A 131 -1.55 9.54 11.35
N GLN A 132 -1.27 8.63 10.42
CA GLN A 132 -0.01 8.51 9.69
C GLN A 132 -0.29 8.78 8.20
N ALA A 133 0.46 9.70 7.60
CA ALA A 133 0.28 10.10 6.22
C ALA A 133 1.25 9.36 5.29
N TRP A 134 0.73 8.60 4.33
CA TRP A 134 1.54 7.93 3.32
C TRP A 134 1.80 8.83 2.11
N SER A 135 3.02 8.74 1.57
CA SER A 135 3.46 9.36 0.33
C SER A 135 4.11 8.31 -0.55
N HIS A 136 3.34 7.75 -1.49
CA HIS A 136 3.81 6.74 -2.43
C HIS A 136 4.77 7.37 -3.46
N GLY A 137 5.98 6.83 -3.59
CA GLY A 137 7.06 7.42 -4.39
C GLY A 137 7.67 8.72 -3.82
N ASN A 138 7.35 9.07 -2.57
CA ASN A 138 7.87 10.25 -1.86
C ASN A 138 7.76 11.57 -2.65
N HIS A 139 6.58 11.85 -3.22
CA HIS A 139 6.38 13.05 -4.03
C HIS A 139 6.72 14.33 -3.24
N ALA A 140 7.51 15.24 -3.84
CA ALA A 140 8.02 16.43 -3.14
C ALA A 140 6.93 17.36 -2.59
N GLY A 141 5.73 17.34 -3.19
CA GLY A 141 4.56 18.05 -2.68
C GLY A 141 4.06 17.51 -1.34
N ALA A 142 4.10 16.19 -1.13
CA ALA A 142 3.70 15.56 0.12
C ALA A 142 4.68 15.91 1.25
N ALA A 143 5.99 15.89 0.98
CA ALA A 143 7.02 16.30 1.94
C ALA A 143 6.80 17.76 2.44
N ARG A 144 6.47 18.68 1.53
CA ARG A 144 6.15 20.08 1.88
C ARG A 144 4.86 20.21 2.70
N LEU A 145 3.83 19.43 2.38
CA LEU A 145 2.59 19.39 3.16
C LEU A 145 2.84 18.84 4.56
N ALA A 146 3.58 17.73 4.67
CA ALA A 146 3.96 17.13 5.93
C ALA A 146 4.69 18.15 6.84
N GLU A 147 5.71 18.82 6.32
CA GLU A 147 6.45 19.86 7.05
C GLU A 147 5.53 21.00 7.53
N ARG A 148 4.63 21.49 6.67
CA ARG A 148 3.67 22.56 7.01
C ARG A 148 2.75 22.16 8.18
N HIS A 149 2.39 20.89 8.29
CA HIS A 149 1.54 20.35 9.35
C HIS A 149 2.32 19.79 10.56
N GLY A 150 3.64 20.01 10.61
CA GLY A 150 4.49 19.55 11.70
C GLY A 150 4.66 18.03 11.76
N LEU A 151 4.46 17.35 10.63
CA LEU A 151 4.75 15.93 10.48
C LEU A 151 6.20 15.76 10.01
N SER A 152 6.84 14.69 10.47
CA SER A 152 8.17 14.28 10.03
C SER A 152 8.13 12.87 9.47
N GLN A 153 9.10 12.55 8.63
CA GLN A 153 9.30 11.20 8.13
C GLN A 153 9.62 10.26 9.30
N VAL A 154 8.84 9.19 9.44
CA VAL A 154 8.98 8.20 10.53
C VAL A 154 9.25 6.78 10.02
N ARG A 155 8.94 6.48 8.75
CA ARG A 155 9.16 5.17 8.12
C ARG A 155 9.43 5.33 6.63
N GLU A 156 10.33 4.52 6.10
CA GLU A 156 10.58 4.35 4.67
C GLU A 156 10.26 2.91 4.28
N LEU A 157 9.46 2.75 3.23
CA LEU A 157 9.19 1.47 2.60
C LEU A 157 9.85 1.46 1.23
N TRP A 158 10.96 0.74 1.10
CA TRP A 158 11.70 0.67 -0.15
C TRP A 158 11.03 -0.27 -1.13
N ARG A 159 10.85 0.21 -2.36
CA ARG A 159 10.47 -0.63 -3.50
C ARG A 159 11.76 -1.11 -4.16
N MET A 160 11.95 -2.42 -4.20
CA MET A 160 13.11 -3.03 -4.84
C MET A 160 12.70 -3.89 -6.02
N ARG A 161 13.57 -3.97 -7.04
CA ARG A 161 13.32 -4.75 -8.26
C ARG A 161 14.52 -5.58 -8.68
N LEU A 162 14.22 -6.73 -9.28
CA LEU A 162 15.15 -7.65 -9.92
C LEU A 162 14.69 -7.83 -11.37
N THR A 163 15.47 -7.31 -12.31
CA THR A 163 15.20 -7.41 -13.77
C THR A 163 16.20 -8.32 -14.49
N GLY A 164 17.24 -8.79 -13.80
CA GLY A 164 18.25 -9.69 -14.36
C GLY A 164 17.78 -11.14 -14.39
N HIS A 165 18.28 -11.88 -15.39
CA HIS A 165 18.08 -13.32 -15.55
C HIS A 165 19.23 -14.16 -14.96
N ASP A 166 20.10 -13.55 -14.15
CA ASP A 166 21.20 -14.28 -13.52
C ASP A 166 20.67 -15.46 -12.72
N GLU A 167 21.29 -16.62 -12.90
CA GLU A 167 20.88 -17.85 -12.22
C GLU A 167 21.00 -17.66 -10.71
N LEU A 168 19.88 -17.85 -10.00
CA LEU A 168 19.90 -17.81 -8.55
C LEU A 168 20.47 -19.12 -8.00
N PRO A 169 21.11 -19.11 -6.82
CA PRO A 169 21.48 -20.34 -6.14
C PRO A 169 20.28 -21.25 -5.96
N THR A 170 20.47 -22.57 -6.03
CA THR A 170 19.40 -23.52 -5.67
C THR A 170 18.94 -23.29 -4.22
N PRO A 171 17.63 -23.21 -3.95
CA PRO A 171 17.13 -23.00 -2.59
C PRO A 171 17.51 -24.20 -1.71
N ALA A 172 18.18 -23.93 -0.59
CA ALA A 172 18.62 -24.93 0.37
C ALA A 172 17.76 -24.87 1.63
N PHE A 173 16.86 -25.82 1.79
CA PHE A 173 15.99 -25.91 2.96
C PHE A 173 16.69 -26.64 4.12
N PRO A 174 16.46 -26.22 5.38
CA PRO A 174 16.96 -26.94 6.55
C PRO A 174 16.49 -28.40 6.59
N THR A 175 17.29 -29.28 7.19
CA THR A 175 16.92 -30.70 7.36
C THR A 175 15.57 -30.84 8.06
N GLY A 176 14.69 -31.68 7.50
CA GLY A 176 13.35 -31.93 8.06
C GLY A 176 12.31 -30.87 7.68
N VAL A 177 12.67 -29.86 6.88
CA VAL A 177 11.75 -28.91 6.27
C VAL A 177 11.43 -29.34 4.84
N LYS A 178 10.15 -29.32 4.48
CA LYS A 178 9.65 -29.57 3.13
C LYS A 178 8.95 -28.33 2.61
N LEU A 179 9.10 -28.08 1.31
CA LEU A 179 8.33 -27.07 0.60
C LEU A 179 7.10 -27.72 -0.03
N ARG A 180 5.93 -27.11 0.16
CA ARG A 180 4.69 -27.43 -0.56
C ARG A 180 3.91 -26.14 -0.82
N THR A 181 2.91 -26.21 -1.69
CA THR A 181 2.01 -25.08 -1.92
C THR A 181 0.89 -25.05 -0.86
N PHE A 182 0.30 -23.87 -0.69
CA PHE A 182 -0.82 -23.59 0.19
C PHE A 182 -2.07 -24.27 -0.34
N MET A 183 -2.86 -24.85 0.57
CA MET A 183 -4.13 -25.49 0.26
C MET A 183 -5.29 -24.68 0.86
N PRO A 184 -6.03 -23.92 0.04
CA PRO A 184 -7.19 -23.14 0.51
C PRO A 184 -8.21 -24.01 1.24
N GLY A 185 -8.73 -23.49 2.36
CA GLY A 185 -9.66 -24.19 3.26
C GLY A 185 -9.01 -25.23 4.18
N HIS A 186 -7.74 -25.62 3.94
CA HIS A 186 -6.99 -26.52 4.82
C HIS A 186 -5.94 -25.79 5.65
N ASP A 187 -5.19 -24.90 5.01
CA ASP A 187 -4.04 -24.23 5.63
C ASP A 187 -4.37 -22.86 6.23
N ASP A 188 -5.53 -22.27 5.92
CA ASP A 188 -5.91 -20.89 6.25
C ASP A 188 -5.58 -20.50 7.70
N HIS A 189 -6.11 -21.23 8.68
CA HIS A 189 -5.89 -20.95 10.09
C HIS A 189 -4.45 -21.20 10.55
N LYS A 190 -3.78 -22.23 10.01
CA LYS A 190 -2.37 -22.51 10.32
C LYS A 190 -1.49 -21.37 9.80
N TRP A 191 -1.76 -20.90 8.59
CA TRP A 191 -1.04 -19.81 7.96
C TRP A 191 -1.29 -18.49 8.70
N LEU A 192 -2.53 -18.16 9.07
CA LEU A 192 -2.83 -16.96 9.86
C LEU A 192 -2.05 -16.93 11.18
N ALA A 193 -1.96 -18.08 11.88
CA ALA A 193 -1.17 -18.18 13.10
C ALA A 193 0.34 -17.98 12.84
N ALA A 194 0.87 -18.55 11.75
CA ALA A 194 2.26 -18.36 11.36
C ALA A 194 2.57 -16.91 10.92
N ASN A 195 1.66 -16.27 10.21
CA ASN A 195 1.75 -14.87 9.78
C ASN A 195 1.74 -13.94 10.99
N ALA A 196 0.79 -14.09 11.90
CA ALA A 196 0.74 -13.32 13.15
C ALA A 196 2.03 -13.50 13.98
N ALA A 197 2.58 -14.71 14.04
CA ALA A 197 3.84 -14.97 14.75
C ALA A 197 5.07 -14.34 14.05
N ALA A 198 5.15 -14.42 12.72
CA ALA A 198 6.26 -13.86 11.94
C ALA A 198 6.26 -12.33 11.96
N PHE A 199 5.08 -11.71 12.06
CA PHE A 199 4.86 -10.27 11.97
C PHE A 199 4.31 -9.66 13.27
N ALA A 200 4.61 -10.26 14.43
CA ALA A 200 4.06 -9.85 15.73
C ALA A 200 4.36 -8.38 16.13
N HIS A 201 5.38 -7.78 15.52
CA HIS A 201 5.77 -6.37 15.73
C HIS A 201 5.40 -5.46 14.55
N HIS A 202 4.74 -5.99 13.52
CA HIS A 202 4.33 -5.22 12.34
C HIS A 202 2.85 -4.85 12.46
N PRO A 203 2.49 -3.55 12.48
CA PRO A 203 1.13 -3.09 12.76
C PRO A 203 0.09 -3.61 11.74
N GLU A 204 0.44 -3.61 10.45
CA GLU A 204 -0.49 -4.00 9.37
C GLU A 204 -0.50 -5.52 9.14
N GLN A 205 0.66 -6.11 8.77
CA GLN A 205 0.74 -7.52 8.37
C GLN A 205 0.39 -8.53 9.48
N GLY A 206 0.72 -8.25 10.74
CA GLY A 206 0.49 -9.17 11.86
C GLY A 206 -0.98 -9.37 12.24
N SER A 207 -1.86 -8.45 11.81
CA SER A 207 -3.27 -8.36 12.24
C SER A 207 -4.26 -8.97 11.23
N MET A 208 -3.77 -9.62 10.16
CA MET A 208 -4.61 -10.18 9.10
C MET A 208 -5.63 -11.19 9.67
N THR A 209 -6.92 -10.98 9.35
CA THR A 209 -8.01 -11.87 9.75
C THR A 209 -8.31 -12.95 8.70
N LEU A 210 -9.16 -13.91 9.05
CA LEU A 210 -9.63 -14.90 8.06
C LEU A 210 -10.42 -14.24 6.93
N ALA A 211 -11.23 -13.22 7.23
CA ALA A 211 -11.98 -12.49 6.21
C ALA A 211 -11.03 -11.75 5.26
N ASP A 212 -9.96 -11.15 5.79
CA ASP A 212 -8.94 -10.47 4.98
C ASP A 212 -8.17 -11.42 4.06
N LEU A 213 -7.87 -12.63 4.55
CA LEU A 213 -7.25 -13.68 3.75
C LEU A 213 -8.22 -14.16 2.66
N GLN A 214 -9.48 -14.43 3.00
CA GLN A 214 -10.51 -14.84 2.04
C GLN A 214 -10.71 -13.79 0.93
N ALA A 215 -10.82 -12.51 1.31
CA ALA A 215 -10.92 -11.42 0.35
C ALA A 215 -9.73 -11.41 -0.63
N ARG A 216 -8.50 -11.63 -0.14
CA ARG A 216 -7.30 -11.74 -1.01
C ARG A 216 -7.28 -12.99 -1.87
N MET A 217 -7.85 -14.10 -1.40
CA MET A 217 -7.97 -15.34 -2.19
C MET A 217 -9.06 -15.24 -3.28
N ASP A 218 -10.02 -14.33 -3.12
CA ASP A 218 -11.09 -14.07 -4.10
C ASP A 218 -10.65 -13.10 -5.21
N GLU A 219 -9.48 -12.48 -5.10
CA GLU A 219 -8.92 -11.61 -6.14
C GLU A 219 -8.41 -12.40 -7.35
N ASP A 220 -8.53 -11.81 -8.55
CA ASP A 220 -8.16 -12.45 -9.82
C ASP A 220 -6.67 -12.83 -9.93
N TRP A 221 -5.80 -12.20 -9.12
CA TRP A 221 -4.36 -12.48 -9.10
C TRP A 221 -3.98 -13.65 -8.18
N PHE A 222 -4.90 -14.16 -7.36
CA PHE A 222 -4.60 -15.24 -6.43
C PHE A 222 -4.27 -16.54 -7.15
N ASP A 223 -3.09 -17.09 -6.86
CA ASP A 223 -2.66 -18.40 -7.33
C ASP A 223 -2.08 -19.23 -6.16
N PRO A 224 -2.71 -20.34 -5.74
CA PRO A 224 -2.16 -21.19 -4.68
C PRO A 224 -0.82 -21.83 -5.08
N ASP A 225 -0.53 -22.02 -6.37
CA ASP A 225 0.74 -22.57 -6.83
C ASP A 225 1.91 -21.59 -6.66
N GLY A 226 1.61 -20.28 -6.53
CA GLY A 226 2.55 -19.22 -6.15
C GLY A 226 2.62 -18.97 -4.64
N PHE A 227 1.93 -19.77 -3.82
CA PHE A 227 1.89 -19.59 -2.37
C PHE A 227 2.58 -20.75 -1.65
N PHE A 228 3.86 -20.57 -1.34
CA PHE A 228 4.72 -21.60 -0.79
C PHE A 228 4.70 -21.63 0.75
N LEU A 229 4.60 -22.84 1.30
CA LEU A 229 4.73 -23.14 2.72
C LEU A 229 5.96 -24.03 2.96
N ALA A 230 6.82 -23.61 3.87
CA ALA A 230 7.88 -24.44 4.44
C ALA A 230 7.36 -25.09 5.72
N VAL A 231 7.17 -26.40 5.69
CA VAL A 231 6.60 -27.17 6.81
C VAL A 231 7.60 -28.15 7.39
N ASN A 232 7.54 -28.39 8.70
CA ASN A 232 8.35 -29.43 9.35
C ASN A 232 7.73 -30.84 9.17
N MET A 233 8.33 -31.84 9.80
CA MET A 233 7.87 -33.24 9.74
C MET A 233 6.46 -33.49 10.32
N ASN A 234 5.95 -32.57 11.12
CA ASN A 234 4.60 -32.60 11.71
C ASN A 234 3.59 -31.76 10.92
N ASP A 235 3.96 -31.25 9.74
CA ASP A 235 3.17 -30.31 8.93
C ASP A 235 2.91 -28.95 9.62
N GLU A 236 3.79 -28.54 10.53
CA GLU A 236 3.74 -27.20 11.15
C GLU A 236 4.51 -26.20 10.29
N ILE A 237 3.86 -25.08 9.95
CA ILE A 237 4.42 -24.02 9.11
C ILE A 237 5.57 -23.32 9.86
N GLN A 238 6.77 -23.40 9.29
CA GLN A 238 7.99 -22.74 9.76
C GLN A 238 8.23 -21.40 9.05
N GLY A 239 7.65 -21.24 7.86
CA GLY A 239 7.71 -20.01 7.08
C GLY A 239 6.93 -20.16 5.78
N PHE A 240 6.78 -19.06 5.07
CA PHE A 240 6.01 -19.01 3.84
C PHE A 240 6.51 -17.92 2.90
N HIS A 241 6.17 -18.06 1.63
CA HIS A 241 6.36 -17.06 0.60
C HIS A 241 5.13 -17.06 -0.30
N TRP A 242 4.35 -15.99 -0.25
CA TRP A 242 3.25 -15.72 -1.15
C TRP A 242 3.74 -14.80 -2.27
N THR A 243 3.64 -15.24 -3.52
CA THR A 243 3.93 -14.41 -4.70
C THR A 243 2.65 -13.85 -5.30
N LYS A 244 2.74 -12.67 -5.93
CA LYS A 244 1.65 -12.05 -6.71
C LYS A 244 2.14 -11.76 -8.13
N VAL A 245 1.27 -11.84 -9.12
CA VAL A 245 1.57 -11.41 -10.49
C VAL A 245 0.72 -10.19 -10.80
N HIS A 246 1.39 -9.10 -11.14
CA HIS A 246 0.75 -7.93 -11.72
C HIS A 246 0.67 -8.15 -13.24
N PRO A 247 -0.53 -8.22 -13.82
CA PRO A 247 -0.69 -8.42 -15.25
C PRO A 247 -0.10 -7.24 -16.03
N ALA A 248 0.25 -7.49 -17.30
CA ALA A 248 0.61 -6.40 -18.19
C ALA A 248 -0.57 -5.43 -18.32
N SER A 249 -0.29 -4.14 -18.23
CA SER A 249 -1.30 -3.09 -18.38
C SER A 249 -0.81 -2.06 -19.38
N ALA A 250 -1.75 -1.29 -19.92
CA ALA A 250 -1.45 -0.10 -20.69
C ALA A 250 -2.32 1.02 -20.17
N ASP A 251 -1.69 2.13 -19.80
CA ASP A 251 -2.37 3.32 -19.31
C ASP A 251 -1.80 4.58 -19.97
N ALA A 252 -2.18 5.74 -19.45
CA ALA A 252 -1.76 7.04 -19.99
C ALA A 252 -0.23 7.28 -19.94
N THR A 253 0.53 6.48 -19.19
CA THR A 253 1.99 6.56 -19.08
C THR A 253 2.75 5.65 -20.03
N GLY A 254 2.06 4.66 -20.60
CA GLY A 254 2.65 3.69 -21.52
C GLY A 254 2.24 2.25 -21.23
N GLU A 255 2.99 1.33 -21.83
CA GLU A 255 2.84 -0.11 -21.62
C GLU A 255 3.67 -0.55 -20.42
N HIS A 256 3.01 -1.14 -19.43
CA HIS A 256 3.62 -1.79 -18.29
C HIS A 256 3.66 -3.29 -18.53
N ALA A 257 4.87 -3.84 -18.61
CA ALA A 257 5.05 -5.28 -18.71
C ALA A 257 4.62 -5.98 -17.42
N ALA A 258 4.12 -7.21 -17.55
CA ALA A 258 3.77 -8.02 -16.39
C ALA A 258 4.99 -8.21 -15.47
N ILE A 259 4.77 -8.06 -14.17
CA ILE A 259 5.83 -8.13 -13.15
C ILE A 259 5.38 -9.01 -11.99
N GLY A 260 6.29 -9.86 -11.51
CA GLY A 260 6.07 -10.67 -10.32
C GLY A 260 6.36 -9.88 -9.05
N GLU A 261 5.74 -10.25 -7.95
CA GLU A 261 5.97 -9.63 -6.65
C GLU A 261 6.26 -10.70 -5.60
N VAL A 262 7.29 -10.45 -4.79
CA VAL A 262 7.45 -11.08 -3.46
C VAL A 262 6.44 -10.39 -2.54
N TYR A 263 5.19 -10.88 -2.55
CA TYR A 263 4.07 -10.20 -1.90
C TYR A 263 4.18 -10.31 -0.38
N VAL A 264 4.36 -11.52 0.16
CA VAL A 264 4.64 -11.70 1.60
C VAL A 264 5.64 -12.82 1.82
N VAL A 265 6.68 -12.56 2.60
CA VAL A 265 7.63 -13.57 3.10
C VAL A 265 7.72 -13.50 4.60
N GLY A 266 7.41 -14.61 5.27
CA GLY A 266 7.43 -14.70 6.72
C GLY A 266 8.16 -15.95 7.21
N VAL A 267 8.88 -15.83 8.32
CA VAL A 267 9.49 -16.97 9.04
C VAL A 267 9.12 -16.87 10.50
N VAL A 268 8.54 -17.94 11.05
CA VAL A 268 8.13 -17.95 12.46
C VAL A 268 9.35 -17.79 13.37
N PRO A 269 9.23 -17.14 14.54
CA PRO A 269 10.39 -16.80 15.38
C PRO A 269 11.31 -17.98 15.71
N THR A 270 10.76 -19.16 15.94
CA THR A 270 11.53 -20.38 16.27
C THR A 270 12.35 -20.94 15.10
N ALA A 271 12.05 -20.53 13.87
CA ALA A 271 12.75 -20.97 12.65
C ALA A 271 13.63 -19.86 12.03
N GLN A 272 13.70 -18.67 12.63
CA GLN A 272 14.56 -17.58 12.18
C GLN A 272 16.05 -17.91 12.35
N GLY A 273 16.91 -17.24 11.59
CA GLY A 273 18.37 -17.49 11.62
C GLY A 273 18.83 -18.82 10.99
N THR A 274 17.91 -19.67 10.52
CA THR A 274 18.23 -20.97 9.89
C THR A 274 18.56 -20.88 8.39
N GLY A 275 18.42 -19.70 7.78
CA GLY A 275 18.50 -19.51 6.33
C GLY A 275 17.18 -19.74 5.59
N LEU A 276 16.09 -20.08 6.30
CA LEU A 276 14.81 -20.41 5.69
C LEU A 276 14.20 -19.26 4.87
N GLY A 277 14.27 -18.02 5.35
CA GLY A 277 13.77 -16.84 4.62
C GLY A 277 14.45 -16.66 3.26
N LYS A 278 15.77 -16.89 3.19
CA LYS A 278 16.52 -16.89 1.93
C LYS A 278 16.06 -18.01 1.00
N ALA A 279 15.91 -19.23 1.52
CA ALA A 279 15.48 -20.38 0.71
C ALA A 279 14.08 -20.18 0.13
N LEU A 280 13.14 -19.67 0.95
CA LEU A 280 11.78 -19.30 0.53
C LEU A 280 11.78 -18.20 -0.53
N THR A 281 12.54 -17.13 -0.31
CA THR A 281 12.65 -16.01 -1.27
C THR A 281 13.15 -16.51 -2.64
N ILE A 282 14.23 -17.30 -2.65
CA ILE A 282 14.78 -17.91 -3.87
C ILE A 282 13.73 -18.80 -4.55
N ALA A 283 13.01 -19.63 -3.80
CA ALA A 283 12.00 -20.52 -4.37
C ALA A 283 10.88 -19.76 -5.08
N GLY A 284 10.35 -18.69 -4.47
CA GLY A 284 9.31 -17.88 -5.10
C GLY A 284 9.82 -17.05 -6.28
N ILE A 285 11.05 -16.53 -6.25
CA ILE A 285 11.63 -15.86 -7.43
C ILE A 285 11.81 -16.86 -8.58
N ASN A 286 12.27 -18.08 -8.29
CA ASN A 286 12.40 -19.11 -9.31
C ASN A 286 11.03 -19.46 -9.92
N HIS A 287 9.99 -19.58 -9.10
CA HIS A 287 8.62 -19.75 -9.58
C HIS A 287 8.19 -18.59 -10.50
N LEU A 288 8.31 -17.34 -10.06
CA LEU A 288 7.96 -16.17 -10.87
C LEU A 288 8.73 -16.09 -12.19
N ARG A 289 10.00 -16.53 -12.20
CA ARG A 289 10.80 -16.61 -13.42
C ARG A 289 10.31 -17.66 -14.41
N THR A 290 9.67 -18.74 -13.95
CA THR A 290 9.06 -19.71 -14.87
C THR A 290 7.86 -19.15 -15.63
N LEU A 291 7.30 -18.03 -15.17
CA LEU A 291 6.19 -17.32 -15.80
C LEU A 291 6.65 -16.30 -16.86
N GLU A 292 7.96 -16.24 -17.16
CA GLU A 292 8.57 -15.38 -18.19
C GLU A 292 8.22 -13.88 -18.05
N LEU A 293 8.09 -13.42 -16.79
CA LEU A 293 7.78 -12.03 -16.45
C LEU A 293 8.98 -11.10 -16.69
N HIS A 294 8.72 -9.79 -16.83
CA HIS A 294 9.77 -8.80 -17.08
C HIS A 294 10.70 -8.58 -15.88
N GLY A 295 10.24 -8.90 -14.67
CA GLY A 295 11.04 -8.82 -13.46
C GLY A 295 10.27 -9.29 -12.24
N VAL A 296 10.92 -9.16 -11.09
CA VAL A 296 10.33 -9.37 -9.77
C VAL A 296 10.52 -8.11 -8.94
N MET A 297 9.48 -7.66 -8.24
CA MET A 297 9.53 -6.55 -7.31
C MET A 297 9.17 -6.97 -5.88
N LEU A 298 9.46 -6.09 -4.92
CA LEU A 298 9.10 -6.26 -3.52
C LEU A 298 9.05 -4.91 -2.81
N TYR A 299 8.38 -4.91 -1.66
CA TYR A 299 8.42 -3.84 -0.67
C TYR A 299 9.16 -4.33 0.58
N VAL A 300 10.01 -3.49 1.16
CA VAL A 300 10.72 -3.80 2.41
C VAL A 300 10.94 -2.55 3.23
N ASP A 301 10.70 -2.65 4.54
CA ASP A 301 11.05 -1.57 5.46
C ASP A 301 12.55 -1.28 5.43
N ALA A 302 12.91 0.00 5.33
CA ALA A 302 14.30 0.43 5.27
C ALA A 302 15.10 0.08 6.53
N ASP A 303 14.44 -0.03 7.68
CA ASP A 303 15.06 -0.41 8.96
C ASP A 303 15.19 -1.94 9.12
N ASN A 304 14.59 -2.74 8.24
CA ASN A 304 14.79 -4.18 8.18
C ASN A 304 16.09 -4.52 7.44
N GLU A 305 17.21 -4.12 8.03
CA GLU A 305 18.56 -4.27 7.46
C GLU A 305 18.86 -5.72 7.04
N ALA A 306 18.33 -6.71 7.77
CA ALA A 306 18.51 -8.12 7.46
C ALA A 306 17.81 -8.53 6.15
N ALA A 307 16.56 -8.08 5.94
CA ALA A 307 15.84 -8.34 4.70
C ALA A 307 16.43 -7.55 3.54
N VAL A 308 16.74 -6.26 3.74
CA VAL A 308 17.43 -5.42 2.74
C VAL A 308 18.72 -6.09 2.26
N ALA A 309 19.61 -6.48 3.18
CA ALA A 309 20.88 -7.11 2.82
C ALA A 309 20.70 -8.48 2.15
N LEU A 310 19.61 -9.20 2.44
CA LEU A 310 19.25 -10.42 1.72
C LEU A 310 18.87 -10.10 0.27
N TYR A 311 17.97 -9.15 0.05
CA TYR A 311 17.48 -8.80 -1.28
C TYR A 311 18.59 -8.23 -2.17
N GLU A 312 19.45 -7.35 -1.65
CA GLU A 312 20.63 -6.85 -2.38
C GLU A 312 21.56 -7.99 -2.81
N LYS A 313 21.81 -8.97 -1.94
CA LYS A 313 22.63 -10.16 -2.28
C LYS A 313 21.98 -11.06 -3.34
N LEU A 314 20.66 -11.01 -3.47
CA LEU A 314 19.90 -11.71 -4.51
C LEU A 314 19.82 -10.89 -5.82
N GLY A 315 20.44 -9.71 -5.86
CA GLY A 315 20.50 -8.85 -7.04
C GLY A 315 19.36 -7.83 -7.15
N PHE A 316 18.52 -7.69 -6.11
CA PHE A 316 17.53 -6.63 -6.08
C PHE A 316 18.22 -5.27 -5.94
N THR A 317 17.66 -4.28 -6.62
CA THR A 317 18.08 -2.88 -6.52
C THR A 317 16.90 -2.04 -6.09
N ARG A 318 17.13 -1.07 -5.19
CA ARG A 318 16.12 -0.07 -4.85
C ARG A 318 15.78 0.74 -6.09
N TRP A 319 14.50 0.87 -6.41
CA TRP A 319 14.03 1.64 -7.57
C TRP A 319 13.11 2.78 -7.18
N ASP A 320 12.44 2.69 -6.02
CA ASP A 320 11.59 3.75 -5.50
C ASP A 320 11.41 3.64 -3.97
N VAL A 321 10.73 4.60 -3.34
CA VAL A 321 10.48 4.65 -1.90
C VAL A 321 9.14 5.29 -1.57
N ASP A 322 8.35 4.61 -0.75
CA ASP A 322 7.18 5.20 -0.08
C ASP A 322 7.61 5.72 1.28
N VAL A 323 7.08 6.89 1.66
CA VAL A 323 7.43 7.55 2.92
C VAL A 323 6.19 7.75 3.77
N MET A 324 6.28 7.35 5.03
CA MET A 324 5.27 7.65 6.03
C MET A 324 5.69 8.88 6.84
N TYR A 325 4.76 9.83 6.97
CA TYR A 325 4.89 11.01 7.80
C TYR A 325 3.94 10.93 9.00
N ALA A 326 4.44 11.24 10.19
CA ALA A 326 3.62 11.31 11.39
C ALA A 326 4.15 12.42 12.32
N ARG A 327 3.37 12.78 13.34
CA ARG A 327 3.91 13.61 14.43
C ARG A 327 4.90 12.75 15.22
N ASN A 328 6.07 13.30 15.52
CA ASN A 328 6.96 12.69 16.50
C ASN A 328 6.24 12.67 17.86
N ALA A 329 6.25 11.51 18.50
CA ALA A 329 5.78 11.34 19.88
C ALA A 329 6.64 12.13 20.87
#